data_AF-G9K4W9-F1
#
_entry.id   AF-G9K4W9-F1
#
_cell.length_a   1.000
_cell.length_b   1.000
_cell.length_c   1.000
_cell.angle_alpha   90.00
_cell.angle_beta   90.00
_cell.angle_gamma   90.00
#
_symmetry.space_group_name_H-M   'P 1'
#
loop_
_entity.id
_entity.type
_entity.pdbx_description
1 polymer ?
#
loop_
_entity_poly.entity_id
_entity_poly.type
_entity_poly.pdbx_seq_one_letter_code
_entity_poly.pdbx_strand_id
1 'polypeptide(L)'
;GTPLPARRQHTLQAPGRLSSVCLELYESEGKNSAKEEDKFAQVVLQDLDKKENGLRDILAVLTMKRDGSLHVTCTDQETGKCEAISIEVT
;
A
#
# COMPACT_ATOMS: atom_id res chain seq x y z
N GLY A 1 15.39 15.43 -1.48
CA GLY A 1 14.07 15.02 -0.96
C GLY A 1 13.00 15.22 -2.02
N THR A 2 11.87 14.53 -1.92
CA THR A 2 10.70 14.74 -2.78
C THR A 2 9.90 15.96 -2.27
N PRO A 3 9.60 16.97 -3.11
CA PRO A 3 8.77 18.10 -2.71
C PRO A 3 7.34 17.66 -2.34
N LEU A 4 6.75 18.27 -1.30
CA LEU A 4 5.40 17.96 -0.84
C LEU A 4 4.38 19.05 -1.22
N PRO A 5 3.12 18.68 -1.56
CA PRO A 5 2.58 17.32 -1.55
C PRO A 5 3.08 16.45 -2.72
N ALA A 6 3.12 15.14 -2.49
CA ALA A 6 3.54 14.16 -3.49
C ALA A 6 2.57 12.99 -3.55
N ARG A 7 2.30 12.49 -4.77
CA ARG A 7 1.49 11.30 -5.01
C ARG A 7 2.27 10.29 -5.84
N ARG A 8 2.28 9.04 -5.39
CA ARG A 8 2.83 7.90 -6.11
C ARG A 8 1.79 6.79 -6.20
N GLN A 9 1.86 6.04 -7.29
CA GLN A 9 0.93 4.96 -7.60
C GLN A 9 1.73 3.77 -8.10
N HIS A 10 1.40 2.59 -7.57
CA HIS A 10 2.00 1.33 -7.97
C HIS A 10 0.92 0.26 -8.11
N THR A 11 0.96 -0.49 -9.20
CA THR A 11 0.18 -1.73 -9.33
C THR A 11 1.05 -2.89 -8.89
N LEU A 12 0.55 -3.65 -7.92
CA LEU A 12 1.16 -4.85 -7.37
C LEU A 12 0.33 -6.06 -7.78
N GLN A 13 0.98 -7.20 -8.00
CA GLN A 13 0.26 -8.43 -8.35
C GLN A 13 0.24 -9.39 -7.18
N ALA A 14 -0.94 -9.94 -6.90
CA ALA A 14 -1.14 -10.97 -5.89
C ALA A 14 -1.83 -12.19 -6.51
N PRO A 15 -1.59 -13.42 -6.00
CA PRO A 15 -2.35 -14.58 -6.44
C PRO A 15 -3.86 -14.41 -6.21
N GLY A 16 -4.67 -14.71 -7.23
CA GLY A 16 -6.13 -14.59 -7.20
C GLY A 16 -6.80 -15.47 -6.13
N ARG A 17 -6.14 -16.53 -5.68
CA ARG A 17 -6.66 -17.42 -4.61
C ARG A 17 -6.64 -16.80 -3.19
N LEU A 18 -5.91 -15.69 -2.99
CA LEU A 18 -5.80 -15.07 -1.67
C LEU A 18 -7.09 -14.34 -1.31
N SER A 19 -7.55 -14.52 -0.08
CA SER A 19 -8.67 -13.78 0.51
C SER A 19 -8.25 -12.47 1.17
N SER A 20 -6.95 -12.18 1.21
CA SER A 20 -6.41 -10.95 1.76
C SER A 20 -5.04 -10.61 1.17
N VAL A 21 -4.72 -9.32 1.12
CA VAL A 21 -3.39 -8.78 0.77
C VAL A 21 -2.96 -7.78 1.83
N CYS A 22 -1.72 -7.91 2.32
CA CYS A 22 -1.11 -6.95 3.23
C CYS A 22 -0.08 -6.11 2.46
N LEU A 23 -0.26 -4.79 2.48
CA LEU A 23 0.74 -3.82 2.04
C LEU A 23 1.47 -3.30 3.27
N GLU A 24 2.75 -3.63 3.40
CA GLU A 24 3.61 -3.12 4.47
C GLU A 24 4.39 -1.89 3.97
N LEU A 25 4.51 -0.90 4.84
CA LEU A 25 5.16 0.37 4.55
C LEU A 25 6.39 0.51 5.44
N TYR A 26 7.51 0.81 4.79
CA TYR A 26 8.82 0.93 5.40
C TYR A 26 9.40 2.31 5.12
N GLU A 27 10.04 2.93 6.11
CA GLU A 27 10.68 4.24 6.00
C GLU A 27 12.17 4.09 6.30
N SER A 28 13.03 4.62 5.43
CA SER A 28 14.48 4.58 5.64
C SER A 28 15.17 5.82 5.08
N GLU A 29 16.26 6.25 5.74
CA GLU A 29 17.06 7.42 5.34
C GLU A 29 17.99 7.18 4.14
N GLY A 30 18.02 5.93 3.62
CA GLY A 30 18.77 5.55 2.43
C GLY A 30 19.68 4.33 2.62
N LYS A 31 19.77 3.54 1.53
CA LYS A 31 20.37 2.19 1.30
C LYS A 31 19.29 1.11 1.14
N ASN A 32 19.51 0.26 0.13
CA ASN A 32 18.56 -0.67 -0.51
C ASN A 32 18.13 -1.89 0.34
N SER A 33 17.95 -1.72 1.65
CA SER A 33 17.43 -2.78 2.50
C SER A 33 16.67 -2.17 3.67
N ALA A 34 15.39 -1.87 3.44
CA ALA A 34 14.46 -1.73 4.56
C ALA A 34 14.46 -3.06 5.33
N LYS A 35 14.66 -2.98 6.64
CA LYS A 35 14.57 -4.10 7.57
C LYS A 35 13.19 -4.10 8.23
N GLU A 36 12.86 -5.18 8.93
CA GLU A 36 11.60 -5.27 9.68
C GLU A 36 11.44 -4.14 10.71
N GLU A 37 12.54 -3.71 11.32
CA GLU A 37 12.61 -2.56 12.25
C GLU A 37 12.24 -1.21 11.60
N ASP A 38 12.29 -1.11 10.27
CA ASP A 38 11.93 0.09 9.51
C ASP A 38 10.44 0.13 9.14
N LYS A 39 9.67 -0.91 9.48
CA LYS A 39 8.22 -0.97 9.22
C LYS A 39 7.51 0.02 10.13
N PHE A 40 6.83 1.00 9.51
CA PHE A 40 6.10 2.02 10.27
C PHE A 40 4.58 1.90 10.12
N ALA A 41 4.08 1.20 9.10
CA ALA A 41 2.65 1.02 8.89
C ALA A 41 2.31 -0.21 8.01
N GLN A 42 1.03 -0.60 8.00
CA GLN A 42 0.51 -1.59 7.07
C GLN A 42 -0.96 -1.32 6.73
N VAL A 43 -1.38 -1.72 5.53
CA VAL A 43 -2.78 -1.73 5.08
C VAL A 43 -3.14 -3.17 4.73
N VAL A 44 -4.23 -3.69 5.28
CA VAL A 44 -4.69 -5.05 4.98
C VAL A 44 -6.01 -4.98 4.22
N LEU A 45 -5.99 -5.32 2.94
CA LEU A 45 -7.19 -5.52 2.14
C LEU A 45 -7.72 -6.94 2.38
N GLN A 46 -8.87 -7.05 3.05
CA GLN A 46 -9.47 -8.33 3.47
C GLN A 46 -10.70 -8.70 2.63
N ASP A 47 -11.31 -9.86 2.92
CA ASP A 47 -12.44 -10.50 2.21
C ASP A 47 -12.44 -10.28 0.70
N LEU A 48 -11.30 -10.62 0.09
CA LEU A 48 -11.15 -10.66 -1.35
C LEU A 48 -11.82 -11.92 -1.89
N ASP A 49 -12.66 -11.76 -2.92
CA ASP A 49 -13.28 -12.89 -3.60
C ASP A 49 -12.20 -13.79 -4.20
N LYS A 50 -12.24 -15.08 -3.86
CA LYS A 50 -11.25 -16.04 -4.35
C LYS A 50 -11.47 -16.28 -5.83
N LYS A 51 -10.43 -16.03 -6.62
CA LYS A 51 -10.38 -16.43 -8.02
C LYS A 51 -9.79 -17.83 -8.10
N GLU A 52 -10.41 -18.68 -8.92
CA GLU A 52 -9.98 -20.07 -9.10
C GLU A 52 -8.57 -20.15 -9.71
N ASN A 53 -8.24 -19.23 -10.63
CA ASN A 53 -6.93 -19.11 -11.26
C ASN A 53 -6.55 -17.63 -11.51
N GLY A 54 -5.25 -17.38 -11.71
CA GLY A 54 -4.74 -16.10 -12.17
C GLY A 54 -4.20 -15.16 -11.09
N LEU A 55 -3.82 -13.97 -11.53
CA LEU A 55 -3.35 -12.87 -10.68
C LEU A 55 -4.48 -11.87 -10.48
N ARG A 56 -4.40 -11.08 -9.41
CA ARG A 56 -5.18 -9.86 -9.23
C ARG A 56 -4.23 -8.67 -9.16
N ASP A 57 -4.66 -7.57 -9.76
CA ASP A 57 -3.92 -6.31 -9.71
C ASP A 57 -4.43 -5.48 -8.53
N ILE A 58 -3.51 -5.11 -7.64
CA ILE A 58 -3.75 -4.29 -6.47
C ILE A 58 -3.12 -2.93 -6.70
N LEU A 59 -3.95 -1.89 -6.70
CA LEU A 59 -3.51 -0.52 -6.82
C LEU A 59 -3.18 0.06 -5.45
N ALA A 60 -1.90 0.34 -5.23
CA ALA A 60 -1.43 1.11 -4.09
C ALA A 60 -1.25 2.58 -4.50
N VAL A 61 -1.89 3.50 -3.78
CA VAL A 61 -1.69 4.94 -3.95
C VAL A 61 -1.18 5.52 -2.64
N LEU A 62 -0.01 6.15 -2.69
CA LEU A 62 0.62 6.81 -1.57
C LEU A 62 0.58 8.32 -1.81
N THR A 63 -0.06 9.06 -0.91
CA THR A 63 -0.20 10.51 -0.98
C THR A 63 0.41 11.13 0.27
N MET A 64 1.58 11.73 0.11
CA MET A 64 2.23 12.50 1.16
C MET A 64 1.73 13.94 1.08
N LYS A 65 1.08 14.40 2.15
CA LYS A 65 0.44 15.71 2.27
C LYS A 65 1.45 16.80 2.61
N ARG A 66 1.01 18.07 2.57
CA ARG A 66 1.88 19.23 2.81
C ARG A 66 2.42 19.29 4.24
N ASP A 67 1.65 18.80 5.20
CA ASP A 67 2.00 18.67 6.61
C ASP A 67 2.92 17.45 6.89
N GLY A 68 3.28 16.69 5.86
CA GLY A 68 4.09 15.48 5.96
C GLY A 68 3.30 14.20 6.26
N SER A 69 1.99 14.30 6.52
CA SER A 69 1.14 13.12 6.76
C SER A 69 1.07 12.24 5.50
N LEU A 70 1.05 10.92 5.67
CA LEU A 70 0.94 9.95 4.58
C LEU A 70 -0.46 9.33 4.55
N HIS A 71 -1.16 9.44 3.42
CA HIS A 71 -2.39 8.70 3.15
C HIS A 71 -2.10 7.58 2.16
N VAL A 72 -2.50 6.35 2.49
CA VAL A 72 -2.27 5.18 1.64
C VAL A 72 -3.60 4.49 1.37
N THR A 73 -3.87 4.19 0.09
CA THR A 73 -5.00 3.35 -0.33
C THR A 73 -4.49 2.09 -1.01
N CYS A 74 -5.19 0.99 -0.79
CA CYS A 74 -4.95 -0.31 -1.40
C CYS A 74 -6.26 -0.79 -2.02
N THR A 75 -6.31 -0.97 -3.35
CA THR A 75 -7.54 -1.25 -4.08
C THR A 75 -7.38 -2.47 -4.99
N ASP A 76 -8.24 -3.48 -4.88
CA ASP A 76 -8.37 -4.51 -5.90
C ASP A 76 -9.00 -3.89 -7.15
N GLN A 77 -8.23 -3.82 -8.24
CA GLN A 77 -8.64 -3.10 -9.45
C GLN A 77 -9.83 -3.75 -10.16
N GLU A 78 -10.08 -5.05 -9.94
CA GLU A 78 -11.17 -5.76 -10.59
C GLU A 78 -12.50 -5.55 -9.86
N THR A 79 -12.49 -5.63 -8.53
CA THR A 79 -13.70 -5.54 -7.71
C THR A 79 -13.98 -4.13 -7.21
N GLY A 80 -12.96 -3.26 -7.22
CA GLY A 80 -13.00 -1.93 -6.61
C GLY A 80 -12.93 -1.94 -5.09
N LYS A 81 -12.81 -3.11 -4.44
CA LYS A 81 -12.68 -3.21 -2.98
C LYS A 81 -11.42 -2.47 -2.53
N CYS A 82 -11.56 -1.61 -1.53
CA CYS A 82 -10.52 -0.67 -1.15
C CYS A 82 -10.39 -0.59 0.37
N GLU A 83 -9.15 -0.48 0.85
CA GLU A 83 -8.80 -0.16 2.22
C GLU A 83 -7.83 1.02 2.24
N ALA A 84 -7.91 1.84 3.28
CA ALA A 84 -7.09 3.03 3.39
C ALA A 84 -6.67 3.33 4.83
N ILE A 85 -5.47 3.88 4.99
CA ILE A 85 -4.96 4.39 6.26
C ILE A 85 -4.41 5.80 6.09
N SER A 86 -4.37 6.54 7.19
CA SER A 86 -3.63 7.80 7.27
C SER A 86 -2.65 7.72 8.44
N ILE A 87 -1.39 8.06 8.15
CA ILE A 87 -0.32 8.20 9.13
C ILE A 87 -0.09 9.71 9.34
N GLU A 88 -0.10 10.14 10.59
CA GLU A 88 0.21 11.51 10.99
C GLU A 88 1.70 11.63 11.31
N VAL A 89 2.25 12.83 11.15
CA VAL A 89 3.62 13.14 11.60
C VAL A 89 3.56 13.37 13.10
N THR A 90 4.45 12.71 13.85
CA THR A 90 4.60 12.89 15.31
C THR A 90 5.67 13.90 15.65
#